data_AF-A0A161ZXY9-F1
#
_entry.id   AF-A0A161ZXY9-F1
#
_cell.length_a   1.000
_cell.length_b   1.000
_cell.length_c   1.000
_cell.angle_alpha   90.00
_cell.angle_beta   90.00
_cell.angle_gamma   90.00
#
_symmetry.space_group_name_H-M   'P 1'
#
loop_
_entity.id
_entity.type
_entity.pdbx_description
1 polymer ?
#
loop_
_entity_poly.entity_id
_entity_poly.type
_entity_poly.pdbx_seq_one_letter_code
_entity_poly.pdbx_strand_id
1 'polypeptide(L)'
;MSANTALFVPNLYYETSFQFAIMTFFNSEVVSMTNNPQHCESITEFLERLSCDSESVEFDHTIAVIDSHYSFAPCAFENGEQKNEAGTNLSSCKILAFAKIHGLSPNETLNCFGRYYRKDVLQNPDGIDHANIRNFIKYGWQGVSFSQPPLSEK
;
A
#
# COMPACT_ATOMS: atom_id res chain seq x y z
N MET A 1 34.48 -58.92 -14.26
CA MET A 1 33.57 -58.23 -15.21
C MET A 1 33.30 -56.86 -14.62
N SER A 2 33.66 -55.83 -15.39
CA SER A 2 33.80 -54.43 -14.99
C SER A 2 32.45 -53.73 -14.77
N ALA A 3 32.49 -52.72 -13.91
CA ALA A 3 31.42 -51.80 -13.55
C ALA A 3 30.99 -50.86 -14.69
N ASN A 4 29.73 -50.40 -14.65
CA ASN A 4 29.36 -49.00 -14.92
C ASN A 4 27.90 -48.65 -14.50
N THR A 5 27.78 -47.69 -13.57
CA THR A 5 26.90 -46.50 -13.49
C THR A 5 25.42 -46.55 -13.87
N ALA A 6 24.55 -46.21 -12.90
CA ALA A 6 23.53 -45.16 -13.02
C ALA A 6 23.04 -44.74 -11.61
N LEU A 7 23.36 -43.49 -11.24
CA LEU A 7 22.84 -42.79 -10.07
C LEU A 7 21.37 -42.44 -10.32
N PHE A 8 20.48 -42.80 -9.39
CA PHE A 8 19.11 -42.29 -9.37
C PHE A 8 18.97 -41.35 -8.17
N VAL A 9 18.97 -40.05 -8.47
CA VAL A 9 18.67 -38.98 -7.52
C VAL A 9 17.16 -38.77 -7.57
N PRO A 10 16.39 -38.96 -6.47
CA PRO A 10 14.98 -38.61 -6.49
C PRO A 10 14.83 -37.09 -6.44
N ASN A 11 14.03 -36.60 -7.37
CA ASN A 11 13.79 -35.21 -7.72
C ASN A 11 13.14 -34.42 -6.57
N LEU A 12 13.69 -33.24 -6.28
CA LEU A 12 13.09 -32.20 -5.44
C LEU A 12 11.96 -31.51 -6.22
N TYR A 13 10.72 -31.97 -6.06
CA TYR A 13 9.53 -31.19 -6.41
C TYR A 13 8.42 -31.49 -5.40
N TYR A 14 8.42 -30.76 -4.29
CA TYR A 14 7.27 -30.68 -3.40
C TYR A 14 6.24 -29.71 -4.02
N GLU A 15 5.27 -30.31 -4.70
CA GLU A 15 3.84 -29.91 -4.79
C GLU A 15 3.50 -28.42 -4.60
N THR A 16 3.39 -27.69 -5.72
CA THR A 16 2.78 -26.36 -5.80
C THR A 16 1.31 -26.32 -5.38
N SER A 17 0.64 -27.47 -5.35
CA SER A 17 -0.78 -27.61 -4.99
C SER A 17 -1.03 -27.38 -3.49
N PHE A 18 -0.07 -27.71 -2.62
CA PHE A 18 -0.20 -27.52 -1.18
C PHE A 18 -0.05 -26.06 -0.77
N GLN A 19 0.83 -25.31 -1.45
CA GLN A 19 0.92 -23.86 -1.24
C GLN A 19 -0.32 -23.13 -1.79
N PHE A 20 -0.83 -23.54 -2.95
CA PHE A 20 -2.06 -22.94 -3.48
C PHE A 20 -3.27 -23.21 -2.57
N ALA A 21 -3.34 -24.42 -1.98
CA ALA A 21 -4.37 -24.76 -1.01
C ALA A 21 -4.22 -23.92 0.28
N ILE A 22 -3.02 -23.74 0.84
CA ILE A 22 -2.81 -22.90 2.04
C ILE A 22 -3.14 -21.44 1.75
N MET A 23 -2.73 -20.89 0.59
CA MET A 23 -3.06 -19.52 0.18
C MET A 23 -4.58 -19.34 0.01
N THR A 24 -5.27 -20.34 -0.55
CA THR A 24 -6.73 -20.30 -0.75
C THR A 24 -7.50 -20.51 0.57
N PHE A 25 -6.97 -21.31 1.49
CA PHE A 25 -7.57 -21.55 2.82
C PHE A 25 -7.37 -20.35 3.75
N PHE A 26 -6.21 -19.69 3.70
CA PHE A 26 -6.01 -18.38 4.35
C PHE A 26 -6.92 -17.32 3.74
N ASN A 27 -7.05 -17.28 2.41
CA ASN A 27 -7.96 -16.35 1.75
C ASN A 27 -9.43 -16.62 2.11
N SER A 28 -9.86 -17.86 2.32
CA SER A 28 -11.26 -18.14 2.66
C SER A 28 -11.62 -17.75 4.10
N GLU A 29 -10.69 -17.89 5.06
CA GLU A 29 -10.90 -17.43 6.44
C GLU A 29 -10.82 -15.90 6.53
N VAL A 30 -9.90 -15.25 5.82
CA VAL A 30 -9.81 -13.77 5.77
C VAL A 30 -11.01 -13.14 5.05
N VAL A 31 -11.48 -13.73 3.94
CA VAL A 31 -12.69 -13.27 3.22
C VAL A 31 -13.96 -13.44 4.05
N SER A 32 -13.97 -14.32 5.06
CA SER A 32 -15.12 -14.45 5.96
C SER A 32 -15.22 -13.32 7.00
N MET A 33 -14.12 -12.62 7.30
CA MET A 33 -14.10 -11.49 8.25
C MET A 33 -14.51 -10.15 7.65
N THR A 34 -14.52 -10.01 6.31
CA THR A 34 -14.87 -8.76 5.63
C THR A 34 -16.38 -8.57 5.42
N ASN A 35 -17.21 -9.56 5.78
CA ASN A 35 -18.67 -9.49 5.67
C ASN A 35 -19.39 -9.12 6.98
N ASN A 36 -18.66 -8.64 8.00
CA ASN A 36 -19.26 -8.10 9.22
C ASN A 36 -19.31 -6.56 9.14
N PRO A 37 -20.50 -5.93 9.06
CA PRO A 37 -20.64 -4.47 9.00
C PRO A 37 -20.20 -3.73 10.29
N GLN A 38 -19.64 -4.43 11.28
CA GLN A 38 -19.13 -3.86 12.53
C GLN A 38 -17.61 -4.00 12.74
N HIS A 39 -16.85 -4.51 11.77
CA HIS A 39 -15.39 -4.58 11.92
C HIS A 39 -14.71 -3.47 11.10
N CYS A 40 -14.25 -2.42 11.80
CA CYS A 40 -13.32 -1.47 11.22
C CYS A 40 -11.94 -2.13 11.19
N GLU A 41 -11.33 -2.29 10.00
CA GLU A 41 -9.99 -2.83 9.82
C GLU A 41 -8.99 -2.08 10.74
N SER A 42 -8.16 -2.83 11.46
CA SER A 42 -7.11 -2.25 12.29
C SER A 42 -5.95 -1.74 11.43
N ILE A 43 -5.14 -0.82 11.97
CA ILE A 43 -3.93 -0.34 11.29
C ILE A 43 -3.01 -1.51 10.92
N THR A 44 -2.79 -2.46 11.83
CA THR A 44 -1.89 -3.59 11.59
C THR A 44 -2.36 -4.46 10.43
N GLU A 45 -3.65 -4.82 10.39
CA GLU A 45 -4.23 -5.61 9.29
C GLU A 45 -4.10 -4.87 7.95
N PHE A 46 -4.35 -3.55 7.93
CA PHE A 46 -4.16 -2.74 6.73
C PHE A 46 -2.70 -2.77 6.25
N LEU A 47 -1.73 -2.61 7.16
CA LEU A 47 -0.30 -2.60 6.83
C LEU A 47 0.18 -3.98 6.34
N GLU A 48 -0.30 -5.06 6.96
CA GLU A 48 -0.02 -6.43 6.51
C GLU A 48 -0.56 -6.68 5.11
N ARG A 49 -1.81 -6.26 4.85
CA ARG A 49 -2.41 -6.36 3.51
C ARG A 49 -1.67 -5.51 2.48
N LEU A 50 -1.25 -4.30 2.85
CA LEU A 50 -0.45 -3.44 1.97
C LEU A 50 0.88 -4.10 1.59
N SER A 51 1.49 -4.86 2.50
CA SER A 51 2.75 -5.56 2.25
C SER A 51 2.57 -6.84 1.42
N CYS A 52 1.51 -7.62 1.69
CA CYS A 52 1.29 -8.93 1.09
C CYS A 52 0.49 -8.89 -0.22
N ASP A 53 -0.46 -7.97 -0.35
CA ASP A 53 -1.39 -7.85 -1.49
C ASP A 53 -1.72 -6.37 -1.78
N SER A 54 -0.67 -5.62 -2.11
CA SER A 54 -0.76 -4.17 -2.37
C SER A 54 -1.72 -3.78 -3.51
N GLU A 55 -2.01 -4.71 -4.44
CA GLU A 55 -2.94 -4.49 -5.55
C GLU A 55 -4.40 -4.46 -5.08
N SER A 56 -4.73 -5.12 -3.97
CA SER A 56 -6.06 -5.07 -3.34
C SER A 56 -6.35 -3.76 -2.60
N VAL A 57 -5.33 -2.94 -2.34
CA VAL A 57 -5.47 -1.69 -1.60
C VAL A 57 -6.14 -0.64 -2.49
N GLU A 58 -7.38 -0.32 -2.17
CA GLU A 58 -8.15 0.74 -2.83
C GLU A 58 -8.07 2.07 -2.08
N PHE A 59 -8.10 3.17 -2.84
CA PHE A 59 -7.95 4.52 -2.29
C PHE A 59 -8.97 4.84 -1.19
N ASP A 60 -10.25 4.55 -1.43
CA ASP A 60 -11.32 4.85 -0.48
C ASP A 60 -11.14 4.06 0.82
N HIS A 61 -10.55 2.86 0.73
CA HIS A 61 -10.23 2.04 1.90
C HIS A 61 -9.10 2.65 2.72
N THR A 62 -8.01 3.08 2.07
CA THR A 62 -6.92 3.79 2.76
C THR A 62 -7.44 5.03 3.51
N ILE A 63 -8.29 5.84 2.87
CA ILE A 63 -8.87 7.01 3.53
C ILE A 63 -9.76 6.61 4.71
N ALA A 64 -10.57 5.55 4.57
CA ALA A 64 -11.40 5.06 5.66
C ALA A 64 -10.60 4.58 6.87
N VAL A 65 -9.48 3.86 6.67
CA VAL A 65 -8.58 3.45 7.76
C VAL A 65 -7.98 4.67 8.44
N ILE A 66 -7.45 5.63 7.68
CA ILE A 66 -6.89 6.86 8.25
C ILE A 66 -7.95 7.61 9.06
N ASP A 67 -9.13 7.82 8.49
CA ASP A 67 -10.21 8.59 9.13
C ASP A 67 -10.80 7.89 10.36
N SER A 68 -10.67 6.57 10.45
CA SER A 68 -11.13 5.79 11.61
C SER A 68 -10.15 5.91 12.78
N HIS A 69 -8.84 5.85 12.52
CA HIS A 69 -7.81 5.76 13.57
C HIS A 69 -7.09 7.07 13.89
N TYR A 70 -7.17 8.08 13.02
CA TYR A 70 -6.48 9.35 13.19
C TYR A 70 -7.43 10.54 13.16
N SER A 71 -7.11 11.55 13.96
CA SER A 71 -7.68 12.90 13.81
C SER A 71 -6.85 13.68 12.81
N PHE A 72 -7.49 14.27 11.80
CA PHE A 72 -6.82 15.03 10.74
C PHE A 72 -6.92 16.54 10.97
N ALA A 73 -5.78 17.21 10.98
CA ALA A 73 -5.64 18.66 11.01
C ALA A 73 -5.06 19.15 9.68
N PRO A 74 -5.83 19.86 8.83
CA PRO A 74 -5.33 20.38 7.56
C PRO A 74 -4.10 21.27 7.76
N CYS A 75 -3.08 21.06 6.93
CA CYS A 75 -1.88 21.88 6.93
C CYS A 75 -1.31 22.04 5.52
N ALA A 76 -0.43 23.03 5.36
CA ALA A 76 0.35 23.15 4.14
C ALA A 76 1.45 22.08 4.11
N PHE A 77 1.71 21.54 2.92
CA PHE A 77 2.77 20.55 2.71
C PHE A 77 3.40 20.68 1.32
N GLU A 78 4.69 20.36 1.25
CA GLU A 78 5.42 20.26 -0.01
C GLU A 78 5.63 18.80 -0.36
N ASN A 79 5.64 18.51 -1.67
CA ASN A 79 5.94 17.21 -2.24
C ASN A 79 6.71 17.45 -3.54
N GLY A 80 8.03 17.55 -3.41
CA GLY A 80 8.91 17.91 -4.53
C GLY A 80 8.65 19.35 -5.00
N GLU A 81 8.26 19.50 -6.25
CA GLU A 81 7.92 20.80 -6.84
C GLU A 81 6.47 21.21 -6.54
N GLN A 82 5.63 20.27 -6.08
CA GLN A 82 4.24 20.56 -5.74
C GLN A 82 4.12 21.18 -4.34
N LYS A 83 3.60 22.41 -4.30
CA LYS A 83 3.24 23.10 -3.06
C LYS A 83 1.74 23.03 -2.84
N ASN A 84 1.33 22.61 -1.65
CA ASN A 84 -0.07 22.43 -1.30
C ASN A 84 -0.38 23.34 -0.12
N GLU A 85 -1.30 24.29 -0.34
CA GLU A 85 -1.82 25.13 0.72
C GLU A 85 -2.69 24.32 1.69
N ALA A 86 -2.81 24.79 2.93
CA ALA A 86 -3.73 24.20 3.90
C ALA A 86 -5.16 24.20 3.34
N GLY A 87 -5.84 23.05 3.41
CA GLY A 87 -7.17 22.87 2.82
C GLY A 87 -7.18 22.28 1.40
N THR A 88 -6.02 22.16 0.75
CA THR A 88 -5.90 21.58 -0.61
C THR A 88 -5.34 20.16 -0.58
N ASN A 89 -5.71 19.35 -1.58
CA ASN A 89 -5.20 17.99 -1.76
C ASN A 89 -5.21 17.15 -0.46
N LEU A 90 -6.30 17.26 0.31
CA LEU A 90 -6.40 16.73 1.67
C LEU A 90 -6.13 15.22 1.74
N SER A 91 -6.61 14.46 0.76
CA SER A 91 -6.35 13.02 0.69
C SER A 91 -4.87 12.69 0.48
N SER A 92 -4.15 13.47 -0.33
CA SER A 92 -2.70 13.31 -0.47
C SER A 92 -1.98 13.67 0.83
N CYS A 93 -2.41 14.73 1.52
CA CYS A 93 -1.87 15.10 2.83
C CYS A 93 -2.05 13.95 3.84
N LYS A 94 -3.27 13.39 3.94
CA LYS A 94 -3.58 12.24 4.80
C LYS A 94 -2.71 11.03 4.49
N ILE A 95 -2.64 10.61 3.23
CA ILE A 95 -1.89 9.40 2.82
C ILE A 95 -0.40 9.58 3.08
N LEU A 96 0.19 10.72 2.69
CA LEU A 96 1.62 10.98 2.93
C LEU A 96 1.94 11.09 4.43
N ALA A 97 1.03 11.65 5.23
CA ALA A 97 1.22 11.72 6.69
C ALA A 97 1.16 10.32 7.31
N PHE A 98 0.14 9.53 6.97
CA PHE A 98 -0.04 8.16 7.45
C PHE A 98 1.17 7.29 7.08
N ALA A 99 1.58 7.34 5.81
CA ALA A 99 2.71 6.58 5.32
C ALA A 99 4.03 6.98 6.01
N LYS A 100 4.21 8.27 6.34
CA LYS A 100 5.37 8.75 7.09
C LYS A 100 5.38 8.27 8.54
N ILE A 101 4.22 8.24 9.21
CA ILE A 101 4.07 7.73 10.58
C ILE A 101 4.45 6.25 10.66
N HIS A 102 4.01 5.44 9.68
CA HIS A 102 4.28 4.01 9.66
C HIS A 102 5.58 3.61 8.95
N GLY A 103 6.39 4.58 8.52
CA GLY A 103 7.68 4.31 7.88
C GLY A 103 7.56 3.54 6.56
N LEU A 104 6.47 3.74 5.81
CA LEU A 104 6.22 3.04 4.56
C LEU A 104 7.28 3.40 3.50
N SER A 105 7.65 2.41 2.70
CA SER A 105 8.49 2.65 1.53
C SER A 105 7.77 3.54 0.50
N PRO A 106 8.50 4.15 -0.46
CA PRO A 106 7.86 4.90 -1.53
C PRO A 106 6.83 4.08 -2.32
N ASN A 107 7.10 2.79 -2.59
CA ASN A 107 6.17 1.94 -3.33
C ASN A 107 4.90 1.62 -2.53
N GLU A 108 5.02 1.28 -1.25
CA GLU A 108 3.86 1.06 -0.37
C GLU A 108 3.01 2.33 -0.26
N THR A 109 3.66 3.49 -0.13
CA THR A 109 2.99 4.79 -0.09
C THR A 109 2.24 5.09 -1.39
N LEU A 110 2.82 4.75 -2.55
CA LEU A 110 2.16 4.90 -3.85
C LEU A 110 0.95 3.95 -3.96
N ASN A 111 1.07 2.72 -3.46
CA ASN A 111 -0.02 1.75 -3.44
C ASN A 111 -1.20 2.19 -2.56
N CYS A 112 -0.97 2.98 -1.51
CA CYS A 112 -2.04 3.63 -0.73
C CYS A 112 -2.91 4.60 -1.55
N PHE A 113 -2.44 5.09 -2.70
CA PHE A 113 -3.28 5.88 -3.62
C PHE A 113 -4.19 5.02 -4.51
N GLY A 114 -4.09 3.70 -4.42
CA GLY A 114 -4.99 2.75 -5.07
C GLY A 114 -5.07 2.94 -6.59
N ARG A 115 -6.31 2.92 -7.11
CA ARG A 115 -6.59 3.12 -8.54
C ARG A 115 -5.96 4.39 -9.14
N TYR A 116 -5.83 5.48 -8.39
CA TYR A 116 -5.26 6.73 -8.92
C TYR A 116 -3.78 6.57 -9.27
N TYR A 117 -3.03 5.81 -8.46
CA TYR A 117 -1.66 5.47 -8.82
C TYR A 117 -1.63 4.43 -9.94
N ARG A 118 -2.32 3.30 -9.75
CA ARG A 118 -2.20 2.13 -10.65
C ARG A 118 -2.78 2.33 -12.05
N LYS A 119 -3.86 3.09 -12.19
CA LYS A 119 -4.54 3.32 -13.47
C LYS A 119 -4.23 4.72 -14.00
N ASP A 120 -4.62 5.75 -13.28
CA ASP A 120 -4.56 7.12 -13.80
C ASP A 120 -3.12 7.60 -14.01
N VAL A 121 -2.18 7.24 -13.12
CA VAL A 121 -0.77 7.67 -13.25
C VAL A 121 0.07 6.69 -14.04
N LEU A 122 0.12 5.41 -13.66
CA LEU A 122 1.01 4.43 -14.31
C LEU A 122 0.64 4.14 -15.77
N GLN A 123 -0.64 4.19 -16.14
CA GLN A 123 -1.08 3.92 -17.53
C GLN A 123 -1.09 5.19 -18.39
N ASN A 124 -0.83 6.36 -17.82
CA ASN A 124 -0.77 7.64 -18.52
C ASN A 124 0.49 8.41 -18.10
N PRO A 125 1.68 8.00 -18.58
CA PRO A 125 2.96 8.59 -18.16
C PRO A 125 3.08 10.08 -18.49
N ASP A 126 2.47 10.52 -19.59
CA ASP A 126 2.50 11.93 -20.04
C ASP A 126 1.36 12.79 -19.45
N GLY A 127 0.55 12.22 -18.55
CA GLY A 127 -0.52 12.93 -17.87
C GLY A 127 -0.02 14.01 -16.91
N ILE A 128 -0.86 15.01 -16.68
CA ILE A 128 -0.61 16.14 -15.74
C ILE A 128 -1.55 16.12 -14.52
N ASP A 129 -2.41 15.12 -14.44
CA ASP A 129 -3.28 14.84 -13.30
C ASP A 129 -2.49 14.30 -12.09
N HIS A 130 -3.12 14.29 -10.92
CA HIS A 130 -2.56 13.70 -9.69
C HIS A 130 -1.14 14.20 -9.36
N ALA A 131 -0.93 15.51 -9.41
CA ALA A 131 0.39 16.15 -9.25
C ALA A 131 1.18 15.65 -8.04
N ASN A 132 0.53 15.36 -6.91
CA ASN A 132 1.19 14.79 -5.72
C ASN A 132 1.71 13.37 -5.95
N ILE A 133 0.95 12.48 -6.60
CA ILE A 133 1.42 11.12 -6.89
C ILE A 133 2.63 11.18 -7.82
N ARG A 134 2.56 11.98 -8.89
CA ARG A 134 3.65 12.14 -9.87
C ARG A 134 4.90 12.75 -9.24
N ASN A 135 4.76 13.78 -8.40
CA ASN A 135 5.90 14.34 -7.67
C ASN A 135 6.49 13.33 -6.69
N PHE A 136 5.67 12.54 -6.00
CA PHE A 136 6.18 11.54 -5.07
C PHE A 136 6.94 10.41 -5.80
N ILE A 137 6.54 10.04 -7.02
CA ILE A 137 7.34 9.12 -7.87
C ILE A 137 8.72 9.72 -8.18
N LYS A 138 8.78 11.01 -8.51
CA LYS A 138 10.03 11.68 -8.95
C LYS A 138 10.98 11.98 -7.79
N TYR A 139 10.45 12.43 -6.66
CA TYR A 139 11.24 12.93 -5.54
C TYR A 139 11.24 12.00 -4.34
N GLY A 140 10.22 11.16 -4.16
CA GLY A 140 10.05 10.33 -2.96
C GLY A 140 10.03 11.15 -1.66
N TRP A 141 10.38 10.49 -0.55
CA TRP A 141 10.29 11.08 0.79
C TRP A 141 11.15 12.33 1.01
N GLN A 142 12.28 12.45 0.31
CA GLN A 142 13.14 13.65 0.40
C GLN A 142 12.43 14.92 -0.09
N GLY A 143 11.39 14.78 -0.91
CA GLY A 143 10.57 15.91 -1.38
C GLY A 143 9.42 16.27 -0.43
N VAL A 144 9.15 15.47 0.61
CA VAL A 144 7.95 15.63 1.44
C VAL A 144 8.24 16.33 2.76
N SER A 145 7.63 17.51 2.95
CA SER A 145 7.68 18.26 4.19
C SER A 145 6.28 18.75 4.58
N PHE A 146 6.00 18.80 5.89
CA PHE A 146 4.73 19.29 6.43
C PHE A 146 5.02 20.51 7.31
N SER A 147 4.17 21.53 7.21
CA SER A 147 4.25 22.73 8.07
C SER A 147 3.93 22.42 9.55
N GLN A 148 3.13 21.39 9.79
CA GLN A 148 2.78 20.86 11.11
C GLN A 148 2.35 19.39 10.99
N PRO A 149 2.36 18.60 12.07
CA PRO A 149 1.86 17.22 12.07
C PRO A 149 0.39 17.17 11.59
N PRO A 150 0.07 16.51 10.45
CA PRO A 150 -1.29 16.51 9.92
C PRO A 150 -2.22 15.50 10.60
N LEU A 151 -1.66 14.48 11.24
CA LEU A 151 -2.39 13.39 11.88
C LEU A 151 -1.96 13.22 13.34
N SER A 152 -2.92 12.92 14.20
CA SER A 152 -2.71 12.45 15.57
C SER A 152 -3.58 11.23 15.82
N GLU A 153 -3.03 10.19 16.46
CA GLU A 153 -3.80 8.99 16.84
C GLU A 153 -5.00 9.36 17.73
N LYS A 154 -6.07 8.58 17.63
CA LYS A 154 -7.28 8.72 18.45
C LYS A 154 -7.23 7.91 19.73
#